data_AF-A0A117P5V6-F1
#
_entry.id   AF-A0A117P5V6-F1
#
_cell.length_a   1.000
_cell.length_b   1.000
_cell.length_c   1.000
_cell.angle_alpha   90.00
_cell.angle_beta   90.00
_cell.angle_gamma   90.00
#
_symmetry.space_group_name_H-M   'P 1'
#
loop_
_entity.id
_entity.type
_entity.pdbx_description
1 polymer ?
#
loop_
_entity_poly.entity_id
_entity_poly.type
_entity_poly.pdbx_seq_one_letter_code
_entity_poly.pdbx_strand_id
1 'polypeptide(L)'
;MAITGAAELLATWEAGLAEAPTGRALLLHRTARPDVEAATLPVLPVGEREADLFALRRALFGERMQVRLECTACGADMEFDLDAGEFARSLGKTGTPGEPVVRVEQDGWDVRFRLPGVADLTAAARAADPRAALLARCLVSAERDGAAVAAGDLPVPVQRRIAEAVEAADPGADVALNVGCPECGAATRAELDIASYLWTELDAWARDLLLDVHLLATSYGWSEPEILALSPLRRRYYLELCADV
;
A
#
# COMPACT_ATOMS: atom_id res chain seq x y z
N MET A 1 8.16 4.49 14.34
CA MET A 1 8.36 3.34 13.44
C MET A 1 9.73 2.76 13.76
N ALA A 2 9.78 1.60 14.39
CA ALA A 2 11.05 0.93 14.63
C ALA A 2 11.56 0.46 13.26
N ILE A 3 12.70 1.01 12.82
CA ILE A 3 13.36 0.49 11.62
C ILE A 3 13.80 -0.93 11.98
N THR A 4 13.20 -1.91 11.31
CA THR A 4 13.56 -3.32 11.43
C THR A 4 15.03 -3.49 11.08
N GLY A 5 15.75 -4.30 11.84
CA GLY A 5 17.15 -4.61 11.51
C GLY A 5 17.24 -5.29 10.13
N ALA A 6 18.41 -5.21 9.47
CA ALA A 6 18.59 -5.81 8.15
C ALA A 6 18.21 -7.31 8.10
N ALA A 7 18.47 -8.04 9.18
CA ALA A 7 18.07 -9.45 9.32
C ALA A 7 16.54 -9.64 9.35
N GLU A 8 15.79 -8.78 10.05
CA GLU A 8 14.32 -8.85 10.13
C GLU A 8 13.68 -8.47 8.79
N LEU A 9 14.26 -7.51 8.09
CA LEU A 9 13.80 -7.12 6.75
C LEU A 9 14.09 -8.22 5.71
N LEU A 10 15.25 -8.88 5.79
CA LEU A 10 15.56 -10.08 5.00
C LEU A 10 14.58 -11.22 5.29
N ALA A 11 14.25 -11.48 6.56
CA ALA A 11 13.27 -12.50 6.92
C ALA A 11 11.87 -12.19 6.37
N THR A 12 11.49 -10.90 6.33
CA THR A 12 10.24 -10.44 5.70
C THR A 12 10.25 -10.73 4.19
N TRP A 13 11.36 -10.40 3.51
CA TRP A 13 11.54 -10.68 2.09
C TRP A 13 11.51 -12.19 1.81
N GLU A 14 12.23 -13.00 2.58
CA GLU A 14 12.27 -14.46 2.41
C GLU A 14 10.88 -15.07 2.56
N ALA A 15 10.12 -14.66 3.58
CA ALA A 15 8.75 -15.11 3.79
C ALA A 15 7.82 -14.76 2.61
N GLY A 16 8.07 -13.63 1.93
CA GLY A 16 7.23 -13.18 0.81
C GLY A 16 7.57 -13.82 -0.54
N LEU A 17 8.68 -14.56 -0.66
CA LEU A 17 9.06 -15.25 -1.90
C LEU A 17 7.99 -16.28 -2.33
N ALA A 18 7.43 -17.01 -1.37
CA ALA A 18 6.38 -18.02 -1.61
C ALA A 18 4.96 -17.43 -1.68
N GLU A 19 4.80 -16.14 -1.39
CA GLU A 19 3.50 -15.49 -1.28
C GLU A 19 3.02 -14.90 -2.62
N ALA A 20 1.71 -14.93 -2.81
CA ALA A 20 1.05 -14.15 -3.86
C ALA A 20 1.10 -12.63 -3.54
N PRO A 21 0.82 -11.73 -4.50
CA PRO A 21 0.89 -10.28 -4.27
C PRO A 21 0.14 -9.79 -3.02
N THR A 22 -1.06 -10.30 -2.75
CA THR A 22 -1.83 -9.94 -1.54
C THR A 22 -1.13 -10.38 -0.23
N GLY A 23 -0.45 -11.53 -0.24
CA GLY A 23 0.32 -12.02 0.91
C GLY A 23 1.56 -11.17 1.17
N ARG A 24 2.26 -10.76 0.11
CA ARG A 24 3.38 -9.80 0.19
C ARG A 24 2.94 -8.45 0.73
N ALA A 25 1.81 -7.92 0.26
CA ALA A 25 1.26 -6.69 0.78
C ALA A 25 0.96 -6.78 2.29
N LEU A 26 0.45 -7.91 2.78
CA LEU A 26 0.22 -8.12 4.21
C LEU A 26 1.51 -8.28 5.02
N LEU A 27 2.57 -8.88 4.45
CA LEU A 27 3.90 -8.92 5.07
C LEU A 27 4.46 -7.50 5.22
N LEU A 28 4.43 -6.70 4.15
CA LEU A 28 4.87 -5.31 4.17
C LEU A 28 4.06 -4.47 5.18
N HIS A 29 2.73 -4.66 5.23
CA HIS A 29 1.89 -3.92 6.18
C HIS A 29 2.19 -4.27 7.65
N ARG A 30 2.50 -5.55 7.93
CA ARG A 30 3.00 -5.98 9.26
C ARG A 30 4.32 -5.30 9.61
N THR A 31 5.24 -5.19 8.66
CA THR A 31 6.51 -4.48 8.85
C THR A 31 6.30 -2.99 9.10
N ALA A 32 5.29 -2.37 8.46
CA ALA A 32 4.94 -0.97 8.67
C ALA A 32 4.28 -0.71 10.04
N ARG A 33 3.49 -1.68 10.54
CA ARG A 33 2.69 -1.58 11.77
C ARG A 33 2.97 -2.76 12.72
N PRO A 34 4.20 -2.90 13.25
CA PRO A 34 4.57 -4.01 14.12
C PRO A 34 3.85 -3.98 15.48
N ASP A 35 3.25 -2.84 15.84
CA ASP A 35 2.46 -2.60 17.05
C ASP A 35 1.00 -3.05 16.91
N VAL A 36 0.53 -3.36 15.69
CA VAL A 36 -0.85 -3.77 15.41
C VAL A 36 -0.91 -5.28 15.23
N GLU A 37 -1.93 -5.90 15.82
CA GLU A 37 -2.16 -7.34 15.66
C GLU A 37 -2.39 -7.70 14.18
N ALA A 38 -1.75 -8.77 13.72
CA ALA A 38 -1.80 -9.19 12.32
C ALA A 38 -3.23 -9.47 11.81
N ALA A 39 -4.14 -9.90 12.69
CA ALA A 39 -5.54 -10.15 12.36
C ALA A 39 -6.34 -8.85 12.13
N THR A 40 -5.87 -7.72 12.63
CA THR A 40 -6.53 -6.40 12.49
C THR A 40 -6.14 -5.71 11.18
N LEU A 41 -4.94 -5.94 10.66
CA LEU A 41 -4.45 -5.27 9.45
C LEU A 41 -5.38 -5.43 8.23
N PRO A 42 -5.95 -6.61 7.92
CA PRO A 42 -6.81 -6.77 6.76
C PRO A 42 -8.15 -6.02 6.83
N VAL A 43 -8.55 -5.57 8.03
CA VAL A 43 -9.82 -4.84 8.23
C VAL A 43 -9.63 -3.33 8.38
N LEU A 44 -8.38 -2.85 8.41
CA LEU A 44 -8.10 -1.42 8.31
C LEU A 44 -8.55 -0.89 6.93
N PRO A 45 -8.98 0.39 6.85
CA PRO A 45 -9.31 1.01 5.58
C PRO A 45 -8.17 0.88 4.57
N VAL A 46 -8.50 0.66 3.30
CA VAL A 46 -7.49 0.47 2.25
C VAL A 46 -6.54 1.64 2.18
N GLY A 47 -7.02 2.89 2.21
CA GLY A 47 -6.14 4.05 2.15
C GLY A 47 -5.25 4.22 3.39
N GLU A 48 -5.63 3.65 4.54
CA GLU A 48 -4.72 3.58 5.69
C GLU A 48 -3.57 2.60 5.46
N ARG A 49 -3.85 1.44 4.87
CA ARG A 49 -2.79 0.52 4.42
C ARG A 49 -1.87 1.21 3.42
N GLU A 50 -2.42 1.90 2.41
CA GLU A 50 -1.59 2.59 1.41
C GLU A 50 -0.68 3.61 2.08
N ALA A 51 -1.21 4.44 2.99
CA ALA A 51 -0.44 5.42 3.74
C ALA A 51 0.67 4.78 4.58
N ASP A 52 0.39 3.65 5.25
CA ASP A 52 1.39 2.89 6.01
C ASP A 52 2.51 2.37 5.11
N LEU A 53 2.17 1.89 3.91
CA LEU A 53 3.16 1.38 2.94
C LEU A 53 4.01 2.49 2.33
N PHE A 54 3.44 3.66 2.01
CA PHE A 54 4.22 4.84 1.62
C PHE A 54 5.17 5.27 2.74
N ALA A 55 4.71 5.26 3.99
CA ALA A 55 5.54 5.62 5.14
C ALA A 55 6.69 4.62 5.35
N LEU A 56 6.42 3.31 5.23
CA LEU A 56 7.44 2.26 5.29
C LEU A 56 8.46 2.43 4.17
N ARG A 57 7.99 2.58 2.92
CA ARG A 57 8.85 2.79 1.75
C ARG A 57 9.79 3.95 1.97
N ARG A 58 9.26 5.08 2.45
CA ARG A 58 10.06 6.28 2.73
C ARG A 58 11.15 6.03 3.78
N ALA A 59 10.83 5.28 4.83
CA ALA A 59 11.81 4.99 5.88
C ALA A 59 12.92 4.03 5.41
N LEU A 60 12.63 3.14 4.46
CA LEU A 60 13.58 2.17 3.94
C LEU A 60 14.45 2.74 2.80
N PHE A 61 13.83 3.45 1.85
CA PHE A 61 14.45 3.83 0.57
C PHE A 61 14.49 5.34 0.33
N GLY A 62 13.98 6.15 1.27
CA GLY A 62 13.98 7.61 1.19
C GLY A 62 12.76 8.20 0.47
N GLU A 63 12.78 9.52 0.28
CA GLU A 63 11.61 10.31 -0.17
C GLU A 63 11.23 10.08 -1.64
N ARG A 64 12.22 9.92 -2.53
CA ARG A 64 12.00 9.95 -3.98
C ARG A 64 11.69 8.58 -4.54
N MET A 65 10.58 8.46 -5.26
CA MET A 65 10.16 7.28 -6.04
C MET A 65 10.38 7.59 -7.51
N GLN A 66 11.22 6.81 -8.18
CA GLN A 66 11.28 6.85 -9.64
C GLN A 66 10.13 6.00 -10.18
N VAL A 67 9.19 6.61 -10.91
CA VAL A 67 8.07 5.89 -11.52
C VAL A 67 8.15 6.01 -13.03
N ARG A 68 7.89 4.89 -13.70
CA ARG A 68 7.84 4.75 -15.15
C ARG A 68 6.46 4.30 -15.59
N LEU A 69 5.92 4.96 -16.60
CA LEU A 69 4.67 4.53 -17.24
C LEU A 69 4.65 4.88 -18.72
N GLU A 70 3.84 4.17 -19.49
CA GLU A 70 3.68 4.39 -20.92
C GLU A 70 2.48 5.32 -21.19
N CYS A 71 2.64 6.27 -22.11
CA CYS A 71 1.52 7.11 -22.52
C CYS A 71 0.51 6.29 -23.31
N THR A 72 -0.74 6.25 -22.82
CA THR A 72 -1.83 5.51 -23.46
C THR A 72 -2.26 6.07 -24.83
N ALA A 73 -1.82 7.28 -25.20
CA ALA A 73 -2.17 7.91 -26.47
C ALA A 73 -1.11 7.71 -27.57
N CYS A 74 0.18 7.77 -27.24
CA CYS A 74 1.26 7.70 -28.23
C CYS A 74 2.29 6.58 -27.99
N GLY A 75 2.22 5.87 -26.86
CA GLY A 75 3.15 4.80 -26.51
C GLY A 75 4.52 5.27 -26.03
N ALA A 76 4.72 6.57 -25.81
CA ALA A 76 5.99 7.09 -25.30
C ALA A 76 6.21 6.65 -23.85
N ASP A 77 7.44 6.20 -23.54
CA ASP A 77 7.89 5.98 -22.17
C ASP A 77 8.00 7.32 -21.43
N MET A 78 7.44 7.39 -20.23
CA MET A 78 7.55 8.54 -19.34
C MET A 78 8.16 8.10 -18.02
N GLU A 79 9.09 8.90 -17.52
CA GLU A 79 9.80 8.67 -16.27
C GLU A 79 9.88 9.98 -15.49
N PHE A 80 9.59 9.91 -14.19
CA PHE A 80 9.67 11.07 -13.29
C PHE A 80 9.89 10.63 -11.85
N ASP A 81 10.39 11.58 -11.05
CA ASP A 81 10.50 11.45 -9.61
C ASP A 81 9.18 11.88 -8.95
N LEU A 82 8.63 11.03 -8.10
CA LEU A 82 7.50 11.29 -7.22
C LEU A 82 8.01 11.38 -5.77
N ASP A 83 7.66 12.44 -5.05
CA ASP A 83 7.93 12.53 -3.61
C ASP A 83 6.88 11.71 -2.85
N ALA A 84 7.30 10.58 -2.27
CA ALA A 84 6.42 9.65 -1.57
C ALA A 84 5.70 10.33 -0.39
N GLY A 85 6.37 11.24 0.31
CA GLY A 85 5.81 11.95 1.45
C GLY A 85 4.76 12.96 1.05
N GLU A 86 5.02 13.76 0.02
CA GLU A 86 4.07 14.74 -0.54
C GLU A 86 2.85 14.04 -1.14
N PHE A 87 3.10 12.99 -1.91
CA PHE A 87 2.03 12.21 -2.51
C PHE A 87 1.14 11.56 -1.45
N ALA A 88 1.72 10.87 -0.46
CA ALA A 88 0.93 10.29 0.64
C ALA A 88 0.11 11.34 1.41
N ARG A 89 0.62 12.57 1.58
CA ARG A 89 -0.13 13.68 2.20
C ARG A 89 -1.30 14.12 1.33
N SER A 90 -1.16 14.13 0.00
CA SER A 90 -2.26 14.45 -0.92
C SER A 90 -3.38 13.41 -0.91
N LEU A 91 -3.07 12.17 -0.52
CA LEU A 91 -4.02 11.07 -0.33
C LEU A 91 -4.67 11.08 1.07
N GLY A 92 -4.28 12.02 1.93
CA GLY A 92 -4.71 12.09 3.32
C GLY A 92 -6.22 12.29 3.49
N LYS A 93 -6.77 11.64 4.53
CA LYS A 93 -8.19 11.68 4.89
C LYS A 93 -8.67 13.12 5.11
N THR A 94 -9.84 13.48 4.58
CA THR A 94 -10.54 14.74 4.93
C THR A 94 -11.48 14.57 6.14
N GLY A 95 -11.50 13.40 6.78
CA GLY A 95 -12.41 13.03 7.87
C GLY A 95 -11.80 13.05 9.28
N THR A 96 -12.66 12.95 10.30
CA THR A 96 -12.27 12.89 11.71
C THR A 96 -11.43 11.63 12.01
N PRO A 97 -10.29 11.73 12.70
CA PRO A 97 -9.53 10.56 13.14
C PRO A 97 -10.39 9.66 14.04
N GLY A 98 -10.47 8.36 13.72
CA GLY A 98 -10.93 7.31 14.65
C GLY A 98 -12.23 6.59 14.32
N GLU A 99 -13.06 7.07 13.39
CA GLU A 99 -14.24 6.30 12.93
C GLU A 99 -14.15 5.96 11.44
N PRO A 100 -13.89 4.68 11.07
CA PRO A 100 -13.88 4.24 9.69
C PRO A 100 -15.30 4.03 9.17
N VAL A 101 -16.24 4.90 9.52
CA VAL A 101 -17.66 4.80 9.14
C VAL A 101 -18.11 6.13 8.55
N VAL A 102 -18.62 6.08 7.32
CA VAL A 102 -19.28 7.21 6.68
C VAL A 102 -20.78 7.17 6.96
N ARG A 103 -21.37 8.34 7.13
CA ARG A 103 -22.82 8.51 7.27
C ARG A 103 -23.38 9.22 6.04
N VAL A 104 -24.44 8.66 5.49
CA VAL A 104 -25.19 9.23 4.37
C VAL A 104 -26.61 9.51 4.82
N GLU A 105 -26.96 10.80 4.87
CA GLU A 105 -28.32 11.27 5.17
C GLU A 105 -28.89 11.97 3.93
N GLN A 106 -29.93 11.41 3.31
CA GLN A 106 -30.57 12.02 2.13
C GLN A 106 -32.00 11.55 1.92
N ASP A 107 -32.92 12.49 1.67
CA ASP A 107 -34.32 12.25 1.35
C ASP A 107 -35.10 11.42 2.39
N GLY A 108 -34.56 11.26 3.61
CA GLY A 108 -35.05 10.42 4.72
C GLY A 108 -34.38 9.04 4.81
N TRP A 109 -33.31 8.81 4.06
CA TRP A 109 -32.36 7.73 4.29
C TRP A 109 -31.36 8.13 5.37
N ASP A 110 -31.03 7.19 6.25
CA ASP A 110 -29.87 7.27 7.15
C ASP A 110 -29.07 5.96 7.00
N VAL A 111 -27.87 6.07 6.43
CA VAL A 111 -27.01 4.92 6.16
C VAL A 111 -25.68 5.11 6.86
N ARG A 112 -25.27 4.08 7.62
CA ARG A 112 -23.92 3.96 8.17
C ARG A 112 -23.18 2.88 7.40
N PHE A 113 -22.05 3.26 6.82
CA PHE A 113 -21.24 2.38 5.99
C PHE A 113 -19.79 2.41 6.44
N ARG A 114 -19.21 1.25 6.75
CA ARG A 114 -17.80 1.13 7.13
C ARG A 114 -16.91 1.21 5.89
N LEU A 115 -15.81 1.94 5.98
CA LEU A 115 -14.78 1.95 4.94
C LEU A 115 -14.27 0.51 4.70
N PRO A 116 -14.19 0.06 3.44
CA PRO A 116 -13.69 -1.27 3.12
C PRO A 116 -12.25 -1.47 3.55
N GLY A 117 -11.94 -2.67 4.06
CA GLY A 117 -10.57 -3.15 4.19
C GLY A 117 -10.22 -4.17 3.10
N VAL A 118 -8.96 -4.59 3.07
CA VAL A 118 -8.46 -5.58 2.09
C VAL A 118 -9.18 -6.92 2.21
N ALA A 119 -9.57 -7.31 3.42
CA ALA A 119 -10.37 -8.53 3.65
C ALA A 119 -11.74 -8.44 2.96
N ASP A 120 -12.35 -7.25 2.94
CA ASP A 120 -13.64 -7.05 2.28
C ASP A 120 -13.50 -7.10 0.77
N LEU A 121 -12.49 -6.44 0.21
CA LEU A 121 -12.19 -6.49 -1.22
C LEU A 121 -11.89 -7.92 -1.68
N THR A 122 -11.05 -8.65 -0.92
CA THR A 122 -10.67 -10.03 -1.25
C THR A 122 -11.88 -10.97 -1.20
N ALA A 123 -12.77 -10.80 -0.22
CA ALA A 123 -13.99 -11.60 -0.12
C ALA A 123 -14.99 -11.24 -1.24
N ALA A 124 -15.18 -9.94 -1.52
CA ALA A 124 -16.07 -9.45 -2.55
C ALA A 124 -15.64 -9.89 -3.95
N ALA A 125 -14.33 -9.87 -4.24
CA ALA A 125 -13.77 -10.29 -5.54
C ALA A 125 -14.08 -11.75 -5.91
N ARG A 126 -14.46 -12.59 -4.94
CA ARG A 126 -14.84 -14.00 -5.16
C ARG A 126 -16.33 -14.20 -5.40
N ALA A 127 -17.14 -13.15 -5.22
CA ALA A 127 -18.59 -13.21 -5.41
C ALA A 127 -18.95 -13.04 -6.89
N ALA A 128 -20.14 -13.55 -7.28
CA ALA A 128 -20.67 -13.35 -8.63
C ALA A 128 -20.98 -11.86 -8.93
N ASP A 129 -21.38 -11.11 -7.90
CA ASP A 129 -21.52 -9.65 -7.93
C ASP A 129 -20.63 -9.05 -6.83
N PRO A 130 -19.37 -8.68 -7.15
CA PRO A 130 -18.46 -8.09 -6.19
C PRO A 130 -18.98 -6.78 -5.59
N ARG A 131 -19.74 -5.99 -6.35
CA ARG A 131 -20.25 -4.69 -5.88
C ARG A 131 -21.33 -4.89 -4.83
N ALA A 132 -22.31 -5.76 -5.09
CA ALA A 132 -23.35 -6.09 -4.11
C ALA A 132 -22.76 -6.78 -2.87
N ALA A 133 -21.77 -7.67 -3.05
CA ALA A 133 -21.08 -8.32 -1.95
C ALA A 133 -20.34 -7.31 -1.06
N LEU A 134 -19.61 -6.36 -1.66
CA LEU A 134 -18.92 -5.31 -0.91
C LEU A 134 -19.90 -4.41 -0.16
N LEU A 135 -20.99 -3.99 -0.81
CA LEU A 135 -22.04 -3.19 -0.20
C LEU A 135 -22.61 -3.90 1.03
N ALA A 136 -22.98 -5.17 0.91
CA ALA A 136 -23.54 -5.95 2.00
C ALA A 136 -22.56 -6.16 3.17
N ARG A 137 -21.26 -6.34 2.88
CA ARG A 137 -20.23 -6.59 3.90
C ARG A 137 -19.84 -5.36 4.71
N CYS A 138 -19.92 -4.19 4.09
CA CYS A 138 -19.49 -2.93 4.68
C CYS A 138 -20.67 -2.11 5.24
N LEU A 139 -21.92 -2.45 4.89
CA LEU A 139 -23.10 -1.82 5.46
C LEU A 139 -23.21 -2.14 6.96
N VAL A 140 -23.24 -1.10 7.79
CA VAL A 140 -23.46 -1.21 9.25
C VAL A 140 -24.95 -1.11 9.56
N SER A 141 -25.62 -0.12 8.99
CA SER A 141 -27.08 0.05 9.07
C SER A 141 -27.58 0.86 7.88
N ALA A 142 -28.82 0.60 7.46
CA ALA A 142 -29.57 1.46 6.55
C ALA A 142 -31.01 1.57 7.04
N GLU A 143 -31.51 2.79 7.10
CA GLU A 143 -32.88 3.09 7.48
C GLU A 143 -33.51 4.05 6.48
N ARG A 144 -34.81 3.87 6.23
CA ARG A 144 -35.67 4.78 5.47
C ARG A 144 -36.80 5.22 6.40
N ASP A 145 -36.83 6.51 6.73
CA ASP A 145 -37.87 7.09 7.59
C ASP A 145 -38.04 6.31 8.92
N GLY A 146 -36.92 5.80 9.46
CA GLY A 146 -36.86 5.00 10.70
C GLY A 146 -37.14 3.50 10.55
N ALA A 147 -37.39 3.00 9.34
CA ALA A 147 -37.54 1.57 9.06
C ALA A 147 -36.24 0.98 8.50
N ALA A 148 -35.76 -0.13 9.08
CA ALA A 148 -34.56 -0.82 8.63
C ALA A 148 -34.71 -1.38 7.20
N VAL A 149 -33.67 -1.22 6.38
CA VAL A 149 -33.60 -1.66 4.99
C VAL A 149 -32.37 -2.55 4.79
N ALA A 150 -32.52 -3.66 4.08
CA ALA A 150 -31.40 -4.53 3.76
C ALA A 150 -30.54 -3.96 2.63
N ALA A 151 -29.26 -4.35 2.57
CA ALA A 151 -28.32 -3.87 1.55
C ALA A 151 -28.82 -4.08 0.11
N GLY A 152 -29.47 -5.21 -0.16
CA GLY A 152 -30.00 -5.55 -1.49
C GLY A 152 -31.19 -4.69 -1.92
N ASP A 153 -31.85 -4.03 -0.98
CA ASP A 153 -33.02 -3.19 -1.22
C ASP A 153 -32.65 -1.69 -1.34
N LEU A 154 -31.36 -1.35 -1.18
CA LEU A 154 -30.90 0.02 -1.33
C LEU A 154 -31.06 0.49 -2.79
N PRO A 155 -31.78 1.59 -3.06
CA PRO A 155 -31.89 2.12 -4.41
C PRO A 155 -30.53 2.55 -4.97
N VAL A 156 -30.36 2.43 -6.29
CA VAL A 156 -29.13 2.82 -7.01
C VAL A 156 -28.67 4.26 -6.66
N PRO A 157 -29.55 5.28 -6.55
CA PRO A 157 -29.12 6.61 -6.14
C PRO A 157 -28.47 6.67 -4.76
N VAL A 158 -28.98 5.89 -3.78
CA VAL A 158 -28.42 5.80 -2.43
C VAL A 158 -27.08 5.07 -2.46
N GLN A 159 -26.99 3.96 -3.21
CA GLN A 159 -25.72 3.24 -3.40
C GLN A 159 -24.63 4.13 -4.02
N ARG A 160 -24.99 4.98 -4.99
CA ARG A 160 -24.06 5.95 -5.58
C ARG A 160 -23.61 6.97 -4.54
N ARG A 161 -24.51 7.48 -3.71
CA ARG A 161 -24.17 8.43 -2.65
C ARG A 161 -23.24 7.83 -1.59
N ILE A 162 -23.44 6.56 -1.25
CA ILE A 162 -22.51 5.81 -0.39
C ILE A 162 -21.13 5.74 -1.03
N ALA A 163 -21.05 5.37 -2.31
CA ALA A 163 -19.76 5.30 -3.02
C ALA A 163 -19.02 6.64 -3.02
N GLU A 164 -19.70 7.75 -3.35
CA GLU A 164 -19.13 9.10 -3.30
C GLU A 164 -18.64 9.48 -1.88
N ALA A 165 -19.40 9.11 -0.85
CA ALA A 165 -19.02 9.39 0.54
C ALA A 165 -17.80 8.57 0.98
N VAL A 166 -17.72 7.30 0.55
CA VAL A 166 -16.57 6.42 0.82
C VAL A 166 -15.32 6.94 0.11
N GLU A 167 -15.42 7.30 -1.17
CA GLU A 167 -14.31 7.85 -1.95
C GLU A 167 -13.76 9.15 -1.34
N ALA A 168 -14.65 10.04 -0.88
CA ALA A 168 -14.24 11.26 -0.19
C ALA A 168 -13.59 10.99 1.19
N ALA A 169 -14.04 9.95 1.89
CA ALA A 169 -13.54 9.63 3.23
C ALA A 169 -12.23 8.82 3.22
N ASP A 170 -11.97 8.06 2.16
CA ASP A 170 -10.74 7.28 1.97
C ASP A 170 -10.12 7.50 0.57
N PRO A 171 -9.63 8.71 0.25
CA PRO A 171 -9.04 9.01 -1.06
C PRO A 171 -7.84 8.10 -1.39
N GLY A 172 -7.11 7.65 -0.37
CA GLY A 172 -6.01 6.72 -0.50
C GLY A 172 -6.42 5.30 -0.91
N ALA A 173 -7.71 4.95 -0.98
CA ALA A 173 -8.15 3.62 -1.42
C ALA A 173 -8.01 3.39 -2.93
N ASP A 174 -7.99 4.46 -3.73
CA ASP A 174 -7.77 4.44 -5.18
C ASP A 174 -6.59 5.35 -5.54
N VAL A 175 -5.38 4.80 -5.46
CA VAL A 175 -4.14 5.53 -5.71
C VAL A 175 -3.88 5.61 -7.21
N ALA A 176 -4.14 6.78 -7.79
CA ALA A 176 -3.90 7.03 -9.21
C ALA A 176 -3.04 8.28 -9.45
N LEU A 177 -2.17 8.18 -10.44
CA LEU A 177 -1.34 9.27 -10.96
C LEU A 177 -1.99 9.83 -12.22
N ASN A 178 -2.02 11.16 -12.37
CA ASN A 178 -2.44 11.85 -13.58
C ASN A 178 -1.25 12.61 -14.16
N VAL A 179 -0.66 12.08 -15.24
CA VAL A 179 0.61 12.56 -15.79
C VAL A 179 0.40 13.07 -17.21
N GLY A 180 0.86 14.29 -17.47
CA GLY A 180 0.87 14.85 -18.82
C GLY A 180 2.04 14.30 -19.63
N CYS A 181 1.77 13.79 -20.83
CA CYS A 181 2.81 13.31 -21.73
C CYS A 181 3.59 14.48 -22.33
N PRO A 182 4.93 14.52 -22.19
CA PRO A 182 5.74 15.59 -22.75
C PRO A 182 5.76 15.56 -24.29
N GLU A 183 5.55 14.40 -24.90
CA GLU A 183 5.60 14.22 -26.35
C GLU A 183 4.31 14.66 -27.07
N CYS A 184 3.15 14.28 -26.54
CA CYS A 184 1.87 14.52 -27.22
C CYS A 184 0.91 15.45 -26.45
N GLY A 185 1.23 15.81 -25.20
CA GLY A 185 0.40 16.66 -24.34
C GLY A 185 -0.84 15.98 -23.76
N ALA A 186 -1.13 14.72 -24.11
CA ALA A 186 -2.25 13.98 -23.55
C ALA A 186 -2.01 13.61 -22.07
N ALA A 187 -3.06 13.59 -21.27
CA ALA A 187 -2.99 13.11 -19.90
C ALA A 187 -3.16 11.58 -19.86
N THR A 188 -2.34 10.92 -19.07
CA THR A 188 -2.43 9.49 -18.76
C THR A 188 -2.75 9.31 -17.28
N ARG A 189 -3.85 8.62 -16.99
CA ARG A 189 -4.18 8.13 -15.65
C ARG A 189 -3.58 6.73 -15.48
N ALA A 190 -2.78 6.52 -14.44
CA ALA A 190 -2.16 5.24 -14.12
C ALA A 190 -2.38 4.89 -12.64
N GLU A 191 -2.74 3.65 -12.36
CA GLU A 191 -2.83 3.13 -10.99
C GLU A 191 -1.40 2.92 -10.44
N LEU A 192 -1.18 3.31 -9.20
CA LEU A 192 0.06 3.07 -8.48
C LEU A 192 -0.19 2.08 -7.34
N ASP A 193 0.20 0.83 -7.55
CA ASP A 193 0.23 -0.17 -6.49
C ASP A 193 1.53 -0.03 -5.68
N ILE A 194 1.44 0.68 -4.55
CA ILE A 194 2.60 0.89 -3.66
C ILE A 194 3.13 -0.42 -3.07
N ALA A 195 2.28 -1.44 -2.87
CA ALA A 195 2.71 -2.71 -2.33
C ALA A 195 3.60 -3.45 -3.33
N SER A 196 3.19 -3.48 -4.61
CA SER A 196 4.01 -4.04 -5.69
C SER A 196 5.30 -3.24 -5.90
N TYR A 197 5.23 -1.90 -5.90
CA TYR A 197 6.40 -1.05 -6.04
C TYR A 197 7.42 -1.28 -4.91
N LEU A 198 6.95 -1.22 -3.66
CA LEU A 198 7.79 -1.44 -2.47
C LEU A 198 8.36 -2.85 -2.45
N TRP A 199 7.61 -3.85 -2.89
CA TRP A 199 8.10 -5.21 -3.00
C TRP A 199 9.27 -5.33 -3.99
N THR A 200 9.18 -4.65 -5.14
CA THR A 200 10.27 -4.61 -6.13
C THR A 200 11.53 -3.96 -5.56
N GLU A 201 11.41 -2.85 -4.84
CA GLU A 201 12.55 -2.21 -4.16
C GLU A 201 13.15 -3.12 -3.09
N LEU A 202 12.30 -3.77 -2.29
CA LEU A 202 12.71 -4.71 -1.26
C LEU A 202 13.45 -5.92 -1.85
N ASP A 203 12.97 -6.48 -2.97
CA ASP A 203 13.61 -7.62 -3.63
C ASP A 203 15.01 -7.26 -4.16
N ALA A 204 15.14 -6.09 -4.79
CA ALA A 204 16.44 -5.60 -5.25
C ALA A 204 17.41 -5.41 -4.07
N TRP A 205 16.96 -4.71 -3.03
CA TRP A 205 17.74 -4.49 -1.82
C TRP A 205 18.20 -5.80 -1.15
N ALA A 206 17.31 -6.80 -1.06
CA ALA A 206 17.63 -8.07 -0.42
C ALA A 206 18.70 -8.84 -1.20
N ARG A 207 18.61 -8.86 -2.54
CA ARG A 207 19.61 -9.51 -3.40
C ARG A 207 20.97 -8.84 -3.29
N ASP A 208 21.00 -7.51 -3.30
CA ASP A 208 22.23 -6.74 -3.14
C ASP A 208 22.86 -7.02 -1.77
N LEU A 209 22.05 -7.03 -0.70
CA LEU A 209 22.53 -7.33 0.64
C LEU A 209 23.09 -8.75 0.77
N LEU A 210 22.46 -9.75 0.14
CA LEU A 210 22.98 -11.12 0.15
C LEU A 210 24.31 -11.23 -0.61
N LEU A 211 24.49 -10.45 -1.67
CA LEU A 211 25.77 -10.34 -2.37
C LEU A 211 26.83 -9.68 -1.49
N ASP A 212 26.50 -8.59 -0.80
CA ASP A 212 27.38 -7.92 0.17
C ASP A 212 27.84 -8.90 1.26
N VAL A 213 26.91 -9.67 1.82
CA VAL A 213 27.19 -10.70 2.83
C VAL A 213 28.15 -11.75 2.27
N HIS A 214 27.91 -12.25 1.06
CA HIS A 214 28.77 -13.22 0.41
C HIS A 214 30.21 -12.70 0.24
N LEU A 215 30.36 -11.48 -0.26
CA LEU A 215 31.67 -10.86 -0.47
C LEU A 215 32.43 -10.66 0.85
N LEU A 216 31.76 -10.13 1.88
CA LEU A 216 32.42 -9.90 3.17
C LEU A 216 32.76 -11.19 3.90
N ALA A 217 31.87 -12.19 3.84
CA ALA A 217 32.13 -13.50 4.43
C ALA A 217 33.33 -14.19 3.77
N THR A 218 33.46 -14.10 2.45
CA THR A 218 34.57 -14.71 1.71
C THR A 218 35.89 -13.97 1.89
N SER A 219 35.87 -12.63 2.02
CA SER A 219 37.10 -11.83 2.24
C SER A 219 37.60 -11.86 3.68
N TYR A 220 36.71 -11.83 4.68
CA TYR A 220 37.08 -11.66 6.09
C TYR A 220 36.82 -12.89 6.97
N GLY A 221 36.07 -13.89 6.49
CA GLY A 221 35.69 -15.07 7.27
C GLY A 221 34.63 -14.82 8.34
N TRP A 222 33.96 -13.66 8.32
CA TRP A 222 32.87 -13.34 9.25
C TRP A 222 31.60 -14.11 8.91
N SER A 223 30.80 -14.40 9.93
CA SER A 223 29.49 -15.01 9.77
C SER A 223 28.43 -14.00 9.31
N GLU A 224 27.35 -14.48 8.71
CA GLU A 224 26.23 -13.63 8.29
C GLU A 224 25.68 -12.76 9.43
N PRO A 225 25.41 -13.27 10.65
CA PRO A 225 24.94 -12.43 11.76
C PRO A 225 25.92 -11.32 12.13
N GLU A 226 27.23 -11.58 12.10
CA GLU A 226 28.26 -10.57 12.38
C GLU A 226 28.25 -9.47 11.31
N ILE A 227 28.07 -9.84 10.04
CA ILE A 227 27.99 -8.90 8.92
C ILE A 227 26.70 -8.08 8.96
N LEU A 228 25.55 -8.71 9.25
CA LEU A 228 24.27 -8.02 9.35
C LEU A 228 24.19 -7.09 10.57
N ALA A 229 24.99 -7.34 11.61
CA ALA A 229 25.13 -6.45 12.77
C ALA A 229 25.97 -5.20 12.46
N LEU A 230 26.71 -5.16 11.35
CA LEU A 230 27.40 -3.96 10.91
C LEU A 230 26.39 -2.89 10.46
N SER A 231 26.69 -1.63 10.75
CA SER A 231 25.93 -0.53 10.15
C SER A 231 26.12 -0.53 8.63
N PRO A 232 25.14 -0.04 7.85
CA PRO A 232 25.26 0.05 6.38
C PRO A 232 26.53 0.78 5.92
N LEU A 233 26.92 1.84 6.64
CA LEU A 233 28.14 2.60 6.34
C LEU A 233 29.41 1.76 6.51
N ARG A 234 29.53 1.01 7.61
CA ARG A 234 30.70 0.16 7.86
C ARG A 234 30.76 -0.98 6.86
N ARG A 235 29.63 -1.62 6.57
CA ARG A 235 29.52 -2.70 5.59
C ARG A 235 30.03 -2.23 4.22
N ARG A 236 29.57 -1.07 3.74
CA ARG A 236 30.01 -0.46 2.49
C ARG A 236 31.52 -0.17 2.48
N TYR A 237 32.06 0.41 3.55
CA TYR A 237 33.50 0.71 3.63
C TYR A 237 34.36 -0.56 3.52
N TYR A 238 33.96 -1.66 4.15
CA TYR A 238 34.68 -2.93 4.01
C TYR A 238 34.58 -3.51 2.59
N LEU A 239 33.42 -3.38 1.93
CA LEU A 239 33.25 -3.81 0.54
C LEU A 239 34.14 -3.02 -0.43
N GLU A 240 34.27 -1.70 -0.21
CA GLU A 240 35.19 -0.86 -0.99
C GLU A 240 36.64 -1.35 -0.84
N LEU A 241 37.08 -1.71 0.37
CA LEU A 241 38.40 -2.29 0.61
C LEU A 241 38.59 -3.67 -0.04
N CYS A 242 37.53 -4.47 -0.19
CA CYS A 242 37.61 -5.73 -0.93
C CYS A 242 37.85 -5.53 -2.44
N ALA A 243 37.40 -4.41 -3.01
CA ALA A 243 37.54 -4.12 -4.44
C ALA A 243 38.93 -3.60 -4.84
N ASP A 244 39.71 -3.10 -3.88
CA ASP A 244 41.06 -2.54 -4.07
C ASP A 244 42.19 -3.58 -3.93
N VAL A 245 41.87 -4.88 -3.84
CA VAL A 245 42.80 -6.01 -3.68
C VAL A 245 42.78 -6.90 -4.92
#